data_AF-A0A957VN86-F1
#
_entry.id   AF-A0A957VN86-F1
#
_cell.length_a   1.000
_cell.length_b   1.000
_cell.length_c   1.000
_cell.angle_alpha   90.00
_cell.angle_beta   90.00
_cell.angle_gamma   90.00
#
_symmetry.space_group_name_H-M   'P 1'
#
loop_
_entity.id
_entity.type
_entity.pdbx_description
1 polymer ?
#
loop_
_entity_poly.entity_id
_entity_poly.type
_entity_poly.pdbx_seq_one_letter_code
_entity_poly.pdbx_strand_id
1 'polypeptide(L)'
;GAWHFLLFWEQDTFAGAVPLALLVSRLFAWLPPYRVLMVHVFDRTQSGLVTALMHASLVASQFIIMPAALAGMDLVAWLLAWAGVLWLAVGVVTWWTGGRSAHASEGKRSV
;
A
#
# COMPACT_ATOMS: atom_id res chain seq x y z
N GLY A 1 8.30 -2.28 -5.14
CA GLY A 1 7.76 -2.98 -6.31
C GLY A 1 8.81 -3.85 -6.94
N ALA A 2 9.69 -3.24 -7.73
CA ALA A 2 10.64 -3.89 -8.64
C ALA A 2 11.39 -5.13 -8.12
N TRP A 3 11.77 -5.19 -6.83
CA TRP A 3 12.41 -6.39 -6.25
C TRP A 3 11.58 -7.67 -6.41
N HIS A 4 10.24 -7.58 -6.44
CA HIS A 4 9.36 -8.74 -6.60
C HIS A 4 9.13 -9.11 -8.07
N PHE A 5 9.85 -8.48 -9.01
CA PHE A 5 9.68 -8.74 -10.43
C PHE A 5 9.89 -10.21 -10.76
N LEU A 6 10.96 -10.82 -10.26
CA LEU A 6 11.27 -12.23 -10.52
C LEU A 6 10.20 -13.18 -9.97
N LEU A 7 9.53 -12.80 -8.88
CA LEU A 7 8.44 -13.59 -8.28
C LEU A 7 7.16 -13.58 -9.14
N PHE A 8 6.93 -12.51 -9.89
CA PHE A 8 5.71 -12.31 -10.69
C PHE A 8 5.93 -12.43 -12.19
N TRP A 9 7.13 -12.83 -12.62
CA TRP A 9 7.44 -13.03 -14.02
C TRP A 9 6.92 -14.40 -14.49
N GLU A 10 6.02 -14.36 -15.48
CA GLU A 10 5.41 -15.53 -16.13
C GLU A 10 5.78 -15.58 -17.63
N GLN A 11 5.61 -16.74 -18.29
CA GLN A 11 6.11 -16.98 -19.66
C GLN A 11 5.51 -16.02 -20.73
N ASP A 12 4.34 -15.43 -20.47
CA ASP A 12 3.62 -14.55 -21.42
C ASP A 12 3.41 -13.12 -20.89
N THR A 13 4.17 -12.70 -19.87
CA THR A 13 3.97 -11.39 -19.22
C THR A 13 4.03 -10.20 -20.18
N PHE A 14 4.79 -10.30 -21.27
CA PHE A 14 4.92 -9.24 -22.27
C PHE A 14 4.14 -9.51 -23.56
N ALA A 15 3.38 -10.61 -23.65
CA ALA A 15 2.66 -11.03 -24.84
C ALA A 15 1.40 -10.19 -25.12
N GLY A 16 0.96 -9.36 -24.16
CA GLY A 16 -0.21 -8.51 -24.34
C GLY A 16 -0.44 -7.53 -23.19
N ALA A 17 -1.47 -6.70 -23.34
CA ALA A 17 -1.79 -5.64 -22.37
C ALA A 17 -2.26 -6.19 -21.01
N VAL A 18 -3.05 -7.27 -21.00
CA VAL A 18 -3.59 -7.85 -19.75
C VAL A 18 -2.49 -8.50 -18.89
N PRO A 19 -1.62 -9.39 -19.43
CA PRO A 19 -0.49 -9.93 -18.66
C PRO A 19 0.46 -8.85 -18.14
N LEU A 20 0.70 -7.79 -18.94
CA LEU A 20 1.53 -6.66 -18.53
C LEU A 20 0.87 -5.86 -17.40
N ALA A 21 -0.42 -5.56 -17.51
CA ALA A 21 -1.18 -4.85 -16.49
C ALA A 21 -1.21 -5.65 -15.18
N LEU A 22 -1.33 -6.98 -15.25
CA LEU A 22 -1.23 -7.86 -14.09
C LEU A 22 0.12 -7.76 -13.40
N LEU A 23 1.23 -7.82 -14.16
CA LEU A 23 2.58 -7.67 -13.60
C LEU A 23 2.74 -6.31 -12.90
N VAL A 24 2.39 -5.21 -13.58
CA VAL A 24 2.53 -3.85 -13.02
C VAL A 24 1.67 -3.69 -11.77
N SER A 25 0.43 -4.18 -11.82
CA SER A 25 -0.48 -4.13 -10.67
C SER A 25 0.08 -4.94 -9.49
N ARG A 26 0.57 -6.17 -9.70
CA ARG A 26 1.20 -6.96 -8.63
C ARG A 26 2.45 -6.30 -8.05
N LEU A 27 3.23 -5.59 -8.86
CA LEU A 27 4.44 -4.91 -8.39
C LEU A 27 4.13 -3.66 -7.55
N PHE A 28 3.09 -2.91 -7.89
CA PHE A 28 2.91 -1.54 -7.40
C PHE A 28 1.54 -1.24 -6.78
N ALA A 29 0.58 -2.16 -6.77
CA ALA A 29 -0.73 -1.92 -6.18
C ALA A 29 -0.65 -1.65 -4.67
N TRP A 30 0.10 -2.48 -3.92
CA TRP A 30 0.12 -2.40 -2.45
C TRP A 30 1.42 -1.83 -1.87
N LEU A 31 2.55 -2.07 -2.53
CA LEU A 31 3.88 -1.74 -1.98
C LEU A 31 4.11 -0.23 -1.77
N PRO A 32 3.83 0.66 -2.73
CA PRO A 32 3.98 2.11 -2.55
C PRO A 32 3.11 2.68 -1.43
N PRO A 33 1.77 2.52 -1.41
CA PRO A 33 0.94 3.12 -0.37
C PRO A 33 1.29 2.57 1.01
N TYR A 34 1.58 1.26 1.10
CA TYR A 34 1.92 0.66 2.38
C TYR A 34 3.24 1.17 2.95
N ARG A 35 4.25 1.41 2.10
CA ARG A 35 5.53 1.99 2.54
C ARG A 35 5.36 3.41 3.06
N VAL A 36 4.55 4.23 2.39
CA VAL A 36 4.23 5.58 2.88
C VAL A 36 3.60 5.51 4.27
N LEU A 37 2.64 4.61 4.46
CA LEU A 37 1.98 4.43 5.75
C LEU A 37 2.96 3.94 6.84
N MET A 38 3.79 2.94 6.54
CA MET A 38 4.79 2.42 7.49
C MET A 38 5.78 3.50 7.92
N VAL A 39 6.32 4.26 6.96
CA VAL A 39 7.27 5.35 7.27
C VAL A 39 6.58 6.41 8.12
N HIS A 40 5.33 6.77 7.79
CA HIS A 40 4.58 7.74 8.57
C HIS A 40 4.31 7.29 10.01
N VAL A 41 3.98 6.01 10.22
CA VAL A 41 3.79 5.45 11.57
C VAL A 41 5.12 5.35 12.31
N PHE A 42 6.19 4.92 11.64
CA PHE A 42 7.50 4.82 12.25
C PHE A 42 8.01 6.19 12.67
N ASP A 43 7.88 7.23 11.84
CA ASP A 43 8.31 8.59 12.16
C ASP A 43 7.67 9.11 13.46
N ARG A 44 6.41 8.74 13.72
CA ARG A 44 5.64 9.17 14.90
C ARG A 44 5.84 8.31 16.14
N THR A 45 6.10 7.02 15.96
CA THR A 45 6.18 6.05 17.07
C THR A 45 7.62 5.67 17.42
N GLN A 46 8.55 5.88 16.48
CA GLN A 46 9.95 5.42 16.52
C GLN A 46 10.08 3.93 16.91
N SER A 47 9.03 3.15 16.67
CA SER A 47 8.93 1.77 17.14
C SER A 47 9.09 0.78 16.00
N GLY A 48 10.18 0.02 16.04
CA GLY A 48 10.41 -1.09 15.13
C GLY A 48 9.38 -2.21 15.27
N LEU A 49 8.86 -2.45 16.49
CA LEU A 49 7.85 -3.47 16.74
C LEU A 49 6.52 -3.14 16.05
N VAL A 50 6.02 -1.91 16.19
CA VAL A 50 4.79 -1.47 15.51
C VAL A 50 4.95 -1.60 14.00
N THR A 51 6.12 -1.21 13.49
CA THR A 51 6.45 -1.31 12.06
C THR A 51 6.49 -2.78 11.59
N ALA A 52 7.04 -3.69 12.39
CA ALA A 52 7.05 -5.12 12.08
C ALA A 52 5.64 -5.74 12.13
N LEU A 53 4.81 -5.36 13.11
CA LEU A 53 3.42 -5.80 13.21
C LEU A 53 2.57 -5.30 12.05
N MET A 54 2.80 -4.06 11.63
CA MET A 54 2.23 -3.54 10.39
C MET A 54 2.65 -4.44 9.22
N HIS A 55 3.94 -4.63 9.00
CA HIS A 55 4.40 -5.49 7.90
C HIS A 55 3.74 -6.88 7.92
N ALA A 56 3.67 -7.52 9.08
CA ALA A 56 3.00 -8.81 9.24
C ALA A 56 1.49 -8.76 8.90
N SER A 57 0.79 -7.68 9.27
CA SER A 57 -0.63 -7.53 8.97
C SER A 57 -0.90 -7.39 7.46
N LEU A 58 -0.01 -6.71 6.72
CA LEU A 58 -0.09 -6.68 5.25
C LEU A 58 0.03 -8.07 4.67
N VAL A 59 1.05 -8.83 5.09
CA VAL A 59 1.28 -10.19 4.61
C VAL A 59 0.06 -11.07 4.91
N ALA A 60 -0.46 -11.02 6.14
CA ALA A 60 -1.66 -11.76 6.52
C ALA A 60 -2.88 -11.39 5.66
N SER A 61 -3.10 -10.11 5.37
CA SER A 61 -4.21 -9.67 4.52
C SER A 61 -4.12 -10.24 3.09
N GLN A 62 -2.90 -10.41 2.55
CA GLN A 62 -2.70 -11.03 1.25
C GLN A 62 -3.04 -12.51 1.24
N PHE A 63 -2.86 -13.23 2.34
CA PHE A 63 -3.22 -14.64 2.42
C PHE A 63 -4.71 -14.87 2.75
N ILE A 64 -5.32 -13.96 3.50
CA ILE A 64 -6.70 -14.11 3.98
C ILE A 64 -7.72 -13.55 2.98
N ILE A 65 -7.42 -12.38 2.40
CA ILE A 65 -8.40 -11.59 1.65
C ILE A 65 -8.24 -11.80 0.14
N MET A 66 -7.07 -12.23 -0.35
CA MET A 66 -6.84 -12.37 -1.79
C MET A 66 -7.65 -13.54 -2.39
N PRO A 67 -8.56 -13.28 -3.33
CA PRO A 67 -9.38 -14.33 -3.92
C PRO A 67 -8.52 -15.22 -4.83
N ALA A 68 -8.42 -16.51 -4.50
CA ALA A 68 -7.66 -17.47 -5.31
C ALA A 68 -8.30 -17.77 -6.67
N ALA A 69 -9.59 -17.46 -6.83
CA ALA A 69 -10.37 -17.79 -8.03
C ALA A 69 -10.33 -16.72 -9.13
N LEU A 70 -9.78 -15.52 -8.87
CA LEU A 70 -9.75 -14.43 -9.86
C LEU A 70 -8.56 -14.55 -10.81
N ALA A 71 -8.80 -14.28 -12.09
CA ALA A 71 -7.78 -14.29 -13.13
C ALA A 71 -8.00 -13.15 -14.13
N GLY A 72 -6.99 -12.89 -14.98
CA GLY A 72 -7.11 -11.92 -16.07
C GLY A 72 -7.50 -10.52 -15.59
N MET A 73 -8.46 -9.90 -16.26
CA MET A 73 -8.91 -8.53 -15.97
C MET A 73 -9.61 -8.37 -14.62
N ASP A 74 -10.33 -9.40 -14.15
CA ASP A 74 -10.99 -9.34 -12.84
C ASP A 74 -9.97 -9.26 -11.71
N LEU A 75 -8.85 -9.97 -11.87
CA LEU A 75 -7.73 -9.88 -10.93
C LEU A 75 -7.05 -8.50 -10.99
N VAL A 76 -6.90 -7.89 -12.17
CA VAL A 76 -6.41 -6.51 -12.29
C VAL A 76 -7.33 -5.53 -11.56
N ALA A 77 -8.64 -5.62 -11.80
CA ALA A 77 -9.63 -4.76 -11.15
C ALA A 77 -9.59 -4.90 -9.63
N TRP A 78 -9.51 -6.13 -9.13
CA TRP A 78 -9.35 -6.41 -7.70
C TRP A 78 -8.08 -5.78 -7.12
N LEU A 79 -6.94 -5.94 -7.78
CA LEU A 79 -5.66 -5.37 -7.35
C LEU A 79 -5.71 -3.84 -7.28
N LEU A 80 -6.34 -3.19 -8.26
CA LEU A 80 -6.51 -1.74 -8.28
C LEU A 80 -7.49 -1.26 -7.21
N ALA A 81 -8.58 -1.99 -6.96
CA ALA A 81 -9.51 -1.69 -5.88
C ALA A 81 -8.80 -1.77 -4.51
N TRP A 82 -8.01 -2.82 -4.29
CA TRP A 82 -7.19 -2.97 -3.08
C TRP A 82 -6.16 -1.85 -2.93
N ALA A 83 -5.48 -1.47 -4.03
CA ALA A 83 -4.58 -0.32 -4.04
C ALA A 83 -5.31 0.96 -3.62
N GLY A 84 -6.51 1.18 -4.15
CA GLY A 84 -7.37 2.30 -3.80
C GLY A 84 -7.68 2.35 -2.30
N VAL A 85 -8.04 1.21 -1.70
CA VAL A 85 -8.30 1.11 -0.26
C VAL A 85 -7.05 1.50 0.57
N LEU A 86 -5.87 1.02 0.18
CA LEU A 86 -4.62 1.37 0.88
C LEU A 86 -4.28 2.86 0.73
N TRP A 87 -4.49 3.45 -0.44
CA TRP A 87 -4.31 4.89 -0.64
C TRP A 87 -5.32 5.72 0.14
N LEU A 88 -6.58 5.27 0.24
CA LEU A 88 -7.57 5.91 1.10
C LEU A 88 -7.13 5.88 2.57
N ALA A 89 -6.60 4.75 3.05
CA ALA A 89 -6.05 4.66 4.40
C ALA A 89 -4.89 5.65 4.62
N VAL A 90 -3.97 5.77 3.65
CA VAL A 90 -2.91 6.79 3.66
C VAL A 90 -3.50 8.20 3.72
N GLY A 91 -4.48 8.51 2.88
CA GLY A 91 -5.16 9.81 2.84
C GLY A 91 -5.81 10.17 4.17
N VAL A 92 -6.55 9.23 4.78
CA VAL A 92 -7.19 9.43 6.09
C VAL A 92 -6.17 9.67 7.20
N VAL A 93 -5.12 8.85 7.27
CA VAL A 93 -4.08 8.97 8.30
C VAL A 93 -3.29 10.28 8.13
N THR A 94 -2.91 10.63 6.90
CA THR A 94 -2.19 11.87 6.63
C THR A 94 -3.05 13.09 6.93
N TRP A 95 -4.33 13.09 6.56
CA TRP A 95 -5.27 14.18 6.86
C TRP A 95 -5.50 14.35 8.36
N TRP A 96 -5.84 13.28 9.08
CA TRP A 96 -6.10 13.31 10.52
C TRP A 96 -4.89 13.81 11.31
N THR A 97 -3.70 13.49 10.83
CA THR A 97 -2.47 13.86 11.53
C THR A 97 -1.92 15.22 11.11
N GLY A 98 -2.12 15.64 9.86
CA GLY A 98 -1.75 16.98 9.37
C GLY A 98 -2.56 18.10 10.03
N GLY A 99 -3.85 17.87 10.31
CA GLY A 99 -4.69 18.84 11.03
C GLY A 99 -4.22 19.13 12.47
N ARG A 100 -3.61 18.14 13.15
CA ARG A 100 -3.05 18.32 14.50
C ARG A 100 -1.79 19.20 14.52
N SER A 101 -1.02 19.21 13.44
CA SER A 101 0.19 20.04 13.33
C SER A 101 -0.13 21.52 13.04
N ALA A 102 -1.21 21.81 12.31
CA ALA A 102 -1.64 23.19 12.03
C ALA A 102 -2.08 23.93 13.30
N HIS A 103 -2.94 23.32 14.12
CA HIS A 103 -3.41 23.93 15.37
C HIS A 103 -2.30 24.11 16.43
N ALA A 104 -1.29 23.24 16.46
CA ALA A 104 -0.15 23.40 17.37
C ALA A 104 0.75 24.61 17.00
N SER A 105 0.75 25.02 15.73
CA SER A 105 1.55 26.16 15.24
C SER A 105 0.88 27.52 15.46
N GLU A 106 -0.46 27.56 15.44
CA GLU A 106 -1.23 28.77 15.78
C GLU A 106 -1.14 29.11 17.28
N GLY A 107 -1.25 28.11 18.16
CA GLY A 107 -1.15 28.31 19.61
C GLY A 107 0.23 28.79 20.10
N LYS A 108 1.29 28.61 19.30
CA LYS A 108 2.64 29.12 19.60
C LYS A 108 2.89 30.54 19.10
N ARG A 109 2.07 31.07 18.20
CA ARG A 109 2.20 32.43 17.66
C ARG A 109 1.40 33.47 18.45
N SER A 110 0.54 33.03 19.37
CA SER A 110 -0.32 33.89 20.20
C SER A 110 0.20 34.09 21.63
N VAL A 111 1.46 33.75 21.92
CA VAL A 111 2.10 33.91 23.24
C VAL A 111 3.34 34.76 23.11
#